data_AF-A0A8C7D5F4-F1
#
_entry.id   AF-A0A8C7D5F4-F1
#
_cell.length_a   1.000
_cell.length_b   1.000
_cell.length_c   1.000
_cell.angle_alpha   90.00
_cell.angle_beta   90.00
_cell.angle_gamma   90.00
#
_symmetry.space_group_name_H-M   'P 1'
#
loop_
_entity.id
_entity.type
_entity.pdbx_description
1 polymer ?
#
loop_
_entity_poly.entity_id
_entity_poly.type
_entity_poly.pdbx_seq_one_letter_code
_entity_poly.pdbx_strand_id
1 'polypeptide(L)'
;AVTSAGKNDDDDDGGGHRPSHALNKAAWWGQHGAVQPFSDEDASIETLSRCSSFSDAMSVAEEGVEAGEETAQEDLQYKLKVFIDSTVDKSAKTRQGALDGLKAAMATRILYEFISDRRMTITDSIERCLKKGKGPEQCAAASLACLLCIQLGSGVESEEVFKTLKPIFKNILLDGAANIQARQACATSLGLCTLVAEDDILDVYATMESFESLFMRSYVKEDGSRPSLNPQTTLLHTNALLSWALLLTICTGSQVKAVTHKHLPKLPRLLENDDVNMRIAAGETIALLFELARDMDPYDDWEPLCDKLNSLATDCNKHRAKTDKRKQRSVFRDVLKAVEERDFQTETIRFSTERMTIDSWVRKRTYDAFREFVGSGMNYHLQANEFIRDVFQLGPPMLVDAATLKSMKISRFERHLYNAAAFKARTKARNKFRDKRVDVGEF
;
A
#
# COMPACT_ATOMS: atom_id res chain seq x y z
N ALA A 1 21.80 -75.53 -9.94
CA ALA A 1 22.00 -75.40 -11.40
C ALA A 1 22.71 -74.05 -11.63
N VAL A 2 24.05 -74.00 -11.54
CA VAL A 2 25.03 -74.29 -12.62
C VAL A 2 25.04 -73.12 -13.62
N THR A 3 25.85 -72.07 -13.35
CA THR A 3 27.21 -71.73 -13.91
C THR A 3 27.13 -70.77 -15.11
N SER A 4 28.03 -69.82 -15.42
CA SER A 4 29.40 -69.48 -14.96
C SER A 4 29.95 -68.21 -15.65
N ALA A 5 30.86 -67.52 -14.94
CA ALA A 5 32.16 -66.89 -15.34
C ALA A 5 32.24 -65.84 -16.48
N GLY A 6 33.15 -64.84 -16.46
CA GLY A 6 34.35 -64.54 -15.62
C GLY A 6 34.77 -63.04 -15.74
N LYS A 7 35.47 -62.46 -14.74
CA LYS A 7 36.95 -62.27 -14.58
C LYS A 7 37.57 -61.29 -15.61
N ASN A 8 38.31 -60.22 -15.28
CA ASN A 8 39.49 -60.00 -14.41
C ASN A 8 39.73 -58.46 -14.22
N ASP A 9 40.16 -57.99 -13.03
CA ASP A 9 41.52 -57.48 -12.63
C ASP A 9 41.79 -56.03 -13.13
N ASP A 10 42.43 -55.06 -12.46
CA ASP A 10 43.13 -54.90 -11.17
C ASP A 10 43.41 -53.37 -10.98
N ASP A 11 43.77 -52.97 -9.75
CA ASP A 11 44.59 -51.80 -9.34
C ASP A 11 44.10 -50.35 -9.58
N ASP A 12 43.98 -49.55 -8.51
CA ASP A 12 45.09 -48.68 -8.04
C ASP A 12 44.74 -47.93 -6.74
N ASP A 13 45.72 -47.86 -5.86
CA ASP A 13 45.69 -47.31 -4.50
C ASP A 13 46.44 -45.97 -4.43
N GLY A 14 46.00 -45.08 -3.55
CA GLY A 14 46.90 -44.19 -2.81
C GLY A 14 47.52 -42.96 -3.47
N GLY A 15 47.48 -41.85 -2.72
CA GLY A 15 48.64 -40.97 -2.61
C GLY A 15 48.45 -39.54 -3.10
N GLY A 16 48.23 -38.62 -2.15
CA GLY A 16 48.20 -37.19 -2.41
C GLY A 16 49.55 -36.60 -2.81
N HIS A 17 49.52 -35.39 -3.36
CA HIS A 17 50.68 -34.50 -3.49
C HIS A 17 50.26 -33.04 -3.31
N ARG A 18 51.04 -32.33 -2.48
CA ARG A 18 51.07 -30.87 -2.35
C ARG A 18 51.50 -30.21 -3.67
N PRO A 19 51.45 -28.87 -3.75
CA PRO A 19 52.73 -28.18 -3.63
C PRO A 19 52.69 -26.91 -2.76
N SER A 20 53.87 -26.58 -2.23
CA SER A 20 54.23 -25.37 -1.49
C SER A 20 55.42 -24.67 -2.18
N HIS A 21 55.60 -23.37 -1.86
CA HIS A 21 56.65 -22.40 -2.21
C HIS A 21 56.27 -21.39 -3.30
N ALA A 22 56.49 -20.08 -3.19
CA ALA A 22 57.34 -19.26 -2.31
C ALA A 22 56.73 -17.85 -2.13
N LEU A 23 56.61 -17.33 -0.91
CA LEU A 23 57.43 -16.24 -0.31
C LEU A 23 57.61 -14.97 -1.16
N ASN A 24 56.98 -13.87 -0.71
CA ASN A 24 57.76 -12.66 -0.45
C ASN A 24 57.21 -11.89 0.77
N LYS A 25 58.12 -11.61 1.71
CA LYS A 25 57.89 -10.86 2.95
C LYS A 25 57.98 -9.37 2.66
N ALA A 26 57.07 -8.60 3.25
CA ALA A 26 57.38 -7.27 3.76
C ALA A 26 56.59 -7.08 5.05
N ALA A 27 57.29 -7.02 6.18
CA ALA A 27 56.75 -6.71 7.49
C ALA A 27 57.38 -5.40 7.94
N TRP A 28 56.57 -4.37 8.22
CA TRP A 28 56.94 -3.26 9.09
C TRP A 28 55.74 -2.90 9.99
N TRP A 29 55.85 -3.36 11.24
CA TRP A 29 55.39 -2.79 12.52
C TRP A 29 54.14 -1.89 12.58
N GLY A 30 53.07 -2.45 13.14
CA GLY A 30 52.43 -2.02 14.39
C GLY A 30 51.85 -0.60 14.51
N GLN A 31 50.52 -0.51 14.61
CA GLN A 31 49.86 0.44 15.52
C GLN A 31 48.44 -0.04 15.87
N HIS A 32 48.12 0.08 17.16
CA HIS A 32 46.80 -0.14 17.74
C HIS A 32 45.72 0.65 16.98
N GLY A 33 44.75 -0.06 16.39
CA GLY A 33 43.55 0.54 15.81
C GLY A 33 42.36 0.30 16.72
N ALA A 34 41.91 1.35 17.42
CA ALA A 34 40.69 1.37 18.21
C ALA A 34 39.48 0.95 17.36
N VAL A 35 38.62 0.12 17.95
CA VAL A 35 37.31 -0.25 17.39
C VAL A 35 36.47 1.02 17.24
N GLN A 36 36.30 1.49 16.00
CA GLN A 36 35.38 2.59 15.70
C GLN A 36 33.92 2.11 15.74
N PRO A 37 32.99 2.88 16.31
CA PRO A 37 31.57 2.65 16.12
C PRO A 37 31.20 2.99 14.67
N PHE A 38 30.51 2.07 14.00
CA PHE A 38 29.92 2.28 12.68
C PHE A 38 28.96 3.49 12.75
N SER A 39 29.40 4.60 12.16
CA SER A 39 28.61 5.82 12.04
C SER A 39 27.72 5.71 10.79
N ASP A 40 26.48 5.28 11.00
CA ASP A 40 25.45 5.21 9.95
C ASP A 40 24.77 6.58 9.77
N GLU A 41 25.50 7.53 9.15
CA GLU A 41 24.91 8.76 8.62
C GLU A 41 24.79 8.67 7.10
N ASP A 42 23.87 7.82 6.63
CA ASP A 42 23.22 8.00 5.33
C ASP A 42 21.74 7.59 5.37
N ALA A 43 21.11 7.77 6.53
CA ALA A 43 19.67 7.73 6.66
C ALA A 43 19.10 9.06 6.17
N SER A 44 18.15 8.99 5.22
CA SER A 44 17.10 9.99 4.92
C SER A 44 17.15 10.80 3.63
N ILE A 45 17.62 10.29 2.48
CA ILE A 45 17.19 10.88 1.19
C ILE A 45 17.05 9.80 0.11
N GLU A 46 15.91 9.12 0.01
CA GLU A 46 15.48 8.55 -1.30
C GLU A 46 14.02 8.05 -1.37
N THR A 47 13.23 8.13 -0.31
CA THR A 47 11.76 7.94 -0.37
C THR A 47 10.97 9.25 -0.36
N LEU A 48 11.64 10.39 -0.58
CA LEU A 48 10.96 11.62 -0.94
C LEU A 48 10.68 11.61 -2.44
N SER A 49 9.38 11.54 -2.75
CA SER A 49 8.77 11.78 -4.06
C SER A 49 9.58 12.77 -4.91
N ARG A 50 10.25 12.25 -5.95
CA ARG A 50 10.71 13.06 -7.07
C ARG A 50 9.51 13.32 -7.98
N CYS A 51 8.71 14.33 -7.66
CA CYS A 51 7.74 14.91 -8.57
C CYS A 51 7.71 16.43 -8.37
N SER A 52 8.40 17.18 -9.23
CA SER A 52 7.94 18.49 -9.73
C SER A 52 9.04 19.16 -10.57
N SER A 53 9.11 18.84 -11.86
CA SER A 53 9.69 19.69 -12.90
C SER A 53 9.28 19.16 -14.27
N PHE A 54 7.98 19.17 -14.58
CA PHE A 54 7.49 19.22 -15.96
C PHE A 54 6.01 19.61 -15.92
N SER A 55 5.74 20.88 -15.66
CA SER A 55 4.46 21.52 -15.98
C SER A 55 4.71 23.01 -16.20
N ASP A 56 5.58 23.32 -17.17
CA ASP A 56 5.68 24.64 -17.79
C ASP A 56 5.55 24.44 -19.31
N ALA A 57 4.30 24.37 -19.76
CA ALA A 57 3.89 24.75 -21.11
C ALA A 57 2.35 24.86 -21.14
N MET A 58 1.80 25.90 -20.50
CA MET A 58 0.54 26.47 -20.99
C MET A 58 0.84 27.88 -21.48
N SER A 59 0.94 27.96 -22.81
CA SER A 59 1.01 29.17 -23.59
C SER A 59 -0.28 29.95 -23.51
N VAL A 60 -0.12 31.26 -23.52
CA VAL A 60 -1.14 32.31 -23.66
C VAL A 60 -2.01 32.07 -24.90
N ALA A 61 -3.34 32.08 -24.71
CA ALA A 61 -4.36 32.55 -25.66
C ALA A 61 -5.73 32.57 -24.94
N GLU A 62 -6.13 33.70 -24.36
CA GLU A 62 -7.53 33.94 -23.97
C GLU A 62 -8.34 34.26 -25.24
N GLU A 63 -9.62 33.84 -25.27
CA GLU A 63 -10.62 33.91 -26.36
C GLU A 63 -10.82 32.64 -27.24
N GLY A 64 -10.04 31.57 -27.07
CA GLY A 64 -10.24 30.29 -27.79
C GLY A 64 -10.31 29.02 -26.93
N VAL A 65 -10.22 29.14 -25.60
CA VAL A 65 -10.02 28.01 -24.67
C VAL A 65 -11.34 27.34 -24.28
N GLU A 66 -12.42 28.10 -24.10
CA GLU A 66 -13.72 27.56 -23.67
C GLU A 66 -14.31 26.57 -24.69
N ALA A 67 -14.29 26.91 -25.99
CA ALA A 67 -14.75 26.00 -27.05
C ALA A 67 -13.88 24.74 -27.16
N GLY A 68 -12.58 24.82 -26.83
CA GLY A 68 -11.66 23.69 -26.84
C GLY A 68 -11.85 22.74 -25.64
N GLU A 69 -12.17 23.28 -24.48
CA GLU A 69 -12.45 22.50 -23.26
C GLU A 69 -13.80 21.77 -23.35
N GLU A 70 -14.84 22.44 -23.86
CA GLU A 70 -16.14 21.80 -24.10
C GLU A 70 -16.04 20.65 -25.10
N THR A 71 -15.36 20.87 -26.24
CA THR A 71 -15.15 19.82 -27.26
C THR A 71 -14.38 18.62 -26.68
N ALA A 72 -13.34 18.87 -25.87
CA ALA A 72 -12.56 17.81 -25.23
C ALA A 72 -13.37 17.03 -24.19
N GLN A 73 -14.32 17.68 -23.52
CA GLN A 73 -15.25 17.05 -22.59
C GLN A 73 -16.27 16.18 -23.33
N GLU A 74 -16.81 16.64 -24.45
CA GLU A 74 -17.70 15.85 -25.30
C GLU A 74 -17.01 14.61 -25.88
N ASP A 75 -15.78 14.76 -26.39
CA ASP A 75 -14.96 13.66 -26.90
C ASP A 75 -14.69 12.60 -25.83
N LEU A 76 -14.42 13.04 -24.60
CA LEU A 76 -14.27 12.14 -23.46
C LEU A 76 -15.57 11.37 -23.20
N GLN A 77 -16.71 12.07 -23.11
CA GLN A 77 -17.98 11.42 -22.84
C GLN A 77 -18.35 10.42 -23.94
N TYR A 78 -18.11 10.75 -25.20
CA TYR A 78 -18.29 9.84 -26.32
C TYR A 78 -17.42 8.59 -26.14
N LYS A 79 -16.13 8.76 -25.81
CA LYS A 79 -15.22 7.64 -25.56
C LYS A 79 -15.68 6.76 -24.38
N LEU A 80 -16.20 7.36 -23.31
CA LEU A 80 -16.74 6.62 -22.17
C LEU A 80 -17.98 5.80 -22.55
N LYS A 81 -18.89 6.36 -23.37
CA LYS A 81 -20.05 5.62 -23.90
C LYS A 81 -19.59 4.42 -24.73
N VAL A 82 -18.61 4.61 -25.61
CA VAL A 82 -18.02 3.51 -26.40
C VAL A 82 -17.42 2.43 -25.50
N PHE A 83 -16.76 2.79 -24.40
CA PHE A 83 -16.30 1.79 -23.43
C PHE A 83 -17.46 1.05 -22.78
N ILE A 84 -18.51 1.74 -22.33
CA ILE A 84 -19.70 1.09 -21.75
C ILE A 84 -20.28 0.08 -22.75
N ASP A 85 -20.49 0.46 -24.01
CA ASP A 85 -21.00 -0.45 -25.04
C ASP A 85 -20.07 -1.64 -25.28
N SER A 86 -18.75 -1.41 -25.23
CA SER A 86 -17.74 -2.45 -25.42
C SER A 86 -17.67 -3.46 -24.27
N THR A 87 -18.27 -3.17 -23.10
CA THR A 87 -18.34 -4.13 -21.99
C THR A 87 -19.23 -5.33 -22.28
N VAL A 88 -20.06 -5.29 -23.33
CA VAL A 88 -20.93 -6.40 -23.73
C VAL A 88 -20.44 -7.13 -24.98
N ASP A 89 -19.24 -6.78 -25.47
CA ASP A 89 -18.66 -7.35 -26.67
C ASP A 89 -18.42 -8.87 -26.54
N LYS A 90 -18.48 -9.58 -27.69
CA LYS A 90 -18.25 -11.03 -27.73
C LYS A 90 -16.83 -11.40 -27.30
N SER A 91 -15.85 -10.54 -27.60
CA SER A 91 -14.44 -10.74 -27.25
C SER A 91 -14.15 -10.37 -25.81
N ALA A 92 -13.64 -11.32 -25.03
CA ALA A 92 -13.20 -11.10 -23.65
C ALA A 92 -12.11 -10.03 -23.54
N LYS A 93 -11.20 -9.95 -24.53
CA LYS A 93 -10.14 -8.95 -24.56
C LYS A 93 -10.69 -7.54 -24.76
N THR A 94 -11.72 -7.40 -25.60
CA THR A 94 -12.40 -6.12 -25.83
C THR A 94 -13.13 -5.66 -24.57
N ARG A 95 -13.87 -6.57 -23.91
CA ARG A 95 -14.52 -6.28 -22.63
C ARG A 95 -13.53 -5.86 -21.56
N GLN A 96 -12.41 -6.59 -21.41
CA GLN A 96 -11.36 -6.23 -20.47
C GLN A 96 -10.78 -4.85 -20.76
N GLY A 97 -10.45 -4.56 -22.03
CA GLY A 97 -9.93 -3.24 -22.42
C GLY A 97 -10.91 -2.10 -22.16
N ALA A 98 -12.21 -2.36 -22.30
CA ALA A 98 -13.26 -1.40 -21.97
C ALA A 98 -13.33 -1.12 -20.46
N LEU A 99 -13.30 -2.18 -19.63
CA LEU A 99 -13.26 -2.04 -18.17
C LEU A 99 -12.03 -1.25 -17.71
N ASP A 100 -10.85 -1.55 -18.27
CA ASP A 100 -9.61 -0.83 -17.96
C ASP A 100 -9.65 0.64 -18.43
N GLY A 101 -10.30 0.91 -19.57
CA GLY A 101 -10.55 2.27 -20.06
C GLY A 101 -11.44 3.08 -19.11
N LEU A 102 -12.53 2.48 -18.61
CA LEU A 102 -13.40 3.10 -17.61
C LEU A 102 -12.67 3.33 -16.29
N LYS A 103 -11.90 2.35 -15.81
CA LYS A 103 -11.08 2.50 -14.60
C LYS A 103 -10.10 3.66 -14.72
N ALA A 104 -9.35 3.74 -15.81
CA ALA A 104 -8.36 4.79 -16.01
C ALA A 104 -9.01 6.19 -15.99
N ALA A 105 -10.20 6.33 -16.59
CA ALA A 105 -10.94 7.58 -16.58
C ALA A 105 -11.45 7.94 -15.17
N MET A 106 -12.11 7.00 -14.48
CA MET A 106 -12.65 7.22 -13.13
C MET A 106 -11.56 7.39 -12.06
N ALA A 107 -10.35 6.87 -12.28
CA ALA A 107 -9.23 7.05 -11.36
C ALA A 107 -8.56 8.43 -11.50
N THR A 108 -8.69 9.09 -12.66
CA THR A 108 -7.96 10.33 -12.95
C THR A 108 -8.85 11.55 -13.12
N ARG A 109 -10.17 11.37 -13.16
CA ARG A 109 -11.17 12.43 -13.34
C ARG A 109 -12.37 12.18 -12.44
N ILE A 110 -13.06 13.24 -12.07
CA ILE A 110 -14.33 13.18 -11.34
C ILE A 110 -15.43 13.26 -12.38
N LEU A 111 -16.28 12.23 -12.42
CA LEU A 111 -17.22 11.97 -13.52
C LEU A 111 -18.64 11.72 -12.98
N TYR A 112 -18.98 12.28 -11.81
CA TYR A 112 -20.23 12.04 -11.10
C TYR A 112 -21.46 12.18 -12.01
N GLU A 113 -21.64 13.34 -12.65
CA GLU A 113 -22.77 13.61 -13.57
C GLU A 113 -22.91 12.55 -14.68
N PHE A 114 -21.80 12.16 -15.30
CA PHE A 114 -21.81 11.15 -16.36
C PHE A 114 -22.20 9.76 -15.83
N ILE A 115 -21.75 9.44 -14.63
CA ILE A 115 -21.89 8.13 -13.98
C ILE A 115 -23.27 7.96 -13.35
N SER A 116 -23.80 8.96 -12.66
CA SER A 116 -25.07 8.87 -11.92
C SER A 116 -26.22 8.42 -12.85
N ASP A 117 -26.31 9.01 -14.05
CA ASP A 117 -27.28 8.64 -15.10
C ASP A 117 -27.13 7.21 -15.64
N ARG A 118 -25.93 6.61 -15.48
CA ARG A 118 -25.55 5.33 -16.12
C ARG A 118 -25.18 4.26 -15.11
N ARG A 119 -25.33 4.53 -13.81
CA ARG A 119 -24.84 3.67 -12.73
C ARG A 119 -25.39 2.25 -12.84
N MET A 120 -26.66 2.09 -13.20
CA MET A 120 -27.30 0.78 -13.36
C MET A 120 -26.69 0.00 -14.53
N THR A 121 -26.50 0.64 -15.69
CA THR A 121 -25.86 0.00 -16.85
C THR A 121 -24.41 -0.40 -16.56
N ILE A 122 -23.64 0.47 -15.89
CA ILE A 122 -22.26 0.17 -15.50
C ILE A 122 -22.24 -0.99 -14.49
N THR A 123 -23.17 -1.02 -13.55
CA THR A 123 -23.31 -2.09 -12.55
C THR A 123 -23.64 -3.43 -13.21
N ASP A 124 -24.59 -3.46 -14.15
CA ASP A 124 -24.94 -4.66 -14.92
C ASP A 124 -23.74 -5.21 -15.69
N SER A 125 -22.94 -4.31 -16.26
CA SER A 125 -21.70 -4.68 -16.95
C SER A 125 -20.66 -5.27 -16.00
N ILE A 126 -20.45 -4.66 -14.83
CA ILE A 126 -19.55 -5.19 -13.78
C ILE A 126 -20.04 -6.55 -13.31
N GLU A 127 -21.32 -6.68 -12.95
CA GLU A 127 -21.94 -7.92 -12.50
C GLU A 127 -21.71 -9.04 -13.52
N ARG A 128 -21.96 -8.77 -14.80
CA ARG A 128 -21.78 -9.75 -15.87
C ARG A 128 -20.33 -10.19 -16.00
N CYS A 129 -19.40 -9.25 -15.97
CA CYS A 129 -17.96 -9.54 -16.07
C CYS A 129 -17.46 -10.31 -14.83
N LEU A 130 -18.00 -10.04 -13.64
CA LEU A 130 -17.69 -10.82 -12.44
C LEU A 130 -18.24 -12.24 -12.51
N LYS A 131 -19.49 -12.42 -12.96
CA LYS A 131 -20.16 -13.72 -13.02
C LYS A 131 -19.67 -14.61 -14.17
N LYS A 132 -19.40 -14.03 -15.35
CA LYS A 132 -19.11 -14.77 -16.58
C LYS A 132 -17.69 -14.58 -17.11
N GLY A 133 -17.01 -13.51 -16.68
CA GLY A 133 -15.63 -13.25 -17.06
C GLY A 133 -14.65 -14.21 -16.39
N LYS A 134 -13.36 -14.09 -16.74
CA LYS A 134 -12.29 -14.91 -16.17
C LYS A 134 -11.08 -14.06 -15.81
N GLY A 135 -10.45 -14.38 -14.68
CA GLY A 135 -9.12 -13.89 -14.30
C GLY A 135 -8.98 -12.37 -14.48
N PRO A 136 -8.24 -11.88 -15.49
CA PRO A 136 -8.05 -10.45 -15.73
C PRO A 136 -9.35 -9.64 -15.88
N GLU A 137 -10.37 -10.20 -16.54
CA GLU A 137 -11.66 -9.53 -16.72
C GLU A 137 -12.39 -9.33 -15.38
N GLN A 138 -12.37 -10.36 -14.52
CA GLN A 138 -12.95 -10.27 -13.17
C GLN A 138 -12.18 -9.30 -12.30
N CYS A 139 -10.84 -9.27 -12.42
CA CYS A 139 -10.01 -8.31 -11.70
C CYS A 139 -10.34 -6.87 -12.12
N ALA A 140 -10.46 -6.61 -13.42
CA ALA A 140 -10.83 -5.30 -13.93
C ALA A 140 -12.24 -4.89 -13.49
N ALA A 141 -13.21 -5.81 -13.52
CA ALA A 141 -14.57 -5.54 -13.06
C ALA A 141 -14.62 -5.22 -11.55
N ALA A 142 -13.87 -5.96 -10.73
CA ALA A 142 -13.79 -5.72 -9.29
C ALA A 142 -13.20 -4.33 -8.98
N SER A 143 -12.10 -3.95 -9.63
CA SER A 143 -11.51 -2.62 -9.47
C SER A 143 -12.42 -1.50 -10.00
N LEU A 144 -13.17 -1.74 -11.08
CA LEU A 144 -14.12 -0.75 -11.60
C LEU A 144 -15.26 -0.49 -10.60
N ALA A 145 -15.73 -1.52 -9.89
CA ALA A 145 -16.73 -1.35 -8.84
C ALA A 145 -16.26 -0.39 -7.74
N CYS A 146 -15.00 -0.49 -7.33
CA CYS A 146 -14.42 0.42 -6.34
C CYS A 146 -14.43 1.87 -6.81
N LEU A 147 -13.99 2.10 -8.04
CA LEU A 147 -13.96 3.43 -8.62
C LEU A 147 -15.37 3.98 -8.84
N LEU A 148 -16.34 3.13 -9.19
CA LEU A 148 -17.74 3.50 -9.25
C LEU A 148 -18.26 3.96 -7.88
N CYS A 149 -18.02 3.20 -6.81
CA CYS A 149 -18.40 3.61 -5.46
C CYS A 149 -17.68 4.89 -5.01
N ILE A 150 -16.38 5.05 -5.29
CA ILE A 150 -15.63 6.29 -4.98
C ILE A 150 -16.22 7.51 -5.69
N GLN A 151 -16.69 7.34 -6.93
CA GLN A 151 -17.26 8.44 -7.71
C GLN A 151 -18.65 8.83 -7.22
N LEU A 152 -19.47 7.85 -6.84
CA LEU A 152 -20.81 8.07 -6.30
C LEU A 152 -20.79 8.56 -4.84
N GLY A 153 -19.72 8.24 -4.09
CA GLY A 153 -19.59 8.58 -2.68
C GLY A 153 -20.49 7.74 -1.77
N SER A 154 -20.65 8.17 -0.52
CA SER A 154 -21.57 7.54 0.43
C SER A 154 -23.01 7.96 0.13
N GLY A 155 -23.92 6.99 0.01
CA GLY A 155 -25.35 7.24 -0.11
C GLY A 155 -26.07 6.19 -0.96
N VAL A 156 -27.37 6.40 -1.16
CA VAL A 156 -28.28 5.42 -1.78
C VAL A 156 -27.79 4.91 -3.14
N GLU A 157 -27.17 5.77 -3.96
CA GLU A 157 -26.67 5.38 -5.28
C GLU A 157 -25.55 4.34 -5.18
N SER A 158 -24.60 4.50 -4.25
CA SER A 158 -23.51 3.53 -4.07
C SER A 158 -23.97 2.29 -3.30
N GLU A 159 -24.90 2.44 -2.37
CA GLU A 159 -25.57 1.32 -1.67
C GLU A 159 -26.29 0.39 -2.65
N GLU A 160 -27.04 0.92 -3.63
CA GLU A 160 -27.73 0.14 -4.67
C GLU A 160 -26.74 -0.68 -5.51
N VAL A 161 -25.65 -0.04 -5.94
CA VAL A 161 -24.55 -0.68 -6.66
C VAL A 161 -23.95 -1.81 -5.81
N PHE A 162 -23.62 -1.50 -4.55
CA PHE A 162 -22.93 -2.45 -3.69
C PHE A 162 -23.83 -3.62 -3.27
N LYS A 163 -25.11 -3.38 -3.01
CA LYS A 163 -26.10 -4.44 -2.72
C LYS A 163 -26.17 -5.48 -3.85
N THR A 164 -26.03 -5.05 -5.09
CA THR A 164 -26.01 -5.93 -6.27
C THR A 164 -24.69 -6.73 -6.35
N LEU A 165 -23.55 -6.07 -6.11
CA LEU A 165 -22.23 -6.65 -6.33
C LEU A 165 -21.66 -7.44 -5.12
N LYS A 166 -22.01 -7.07 -3.89
CA LYS A 166 -21.53 -7.67 -2.63
C LYS A 166 -21.69 -9.19 -2.58
N PRO A 167 -22.85 -9.78 -2.93
CA PRO A 167 -23.00 -11.24 -2.93
C PRO A 167 -22.05 -11.92 -3.93
N ILE A 168 -21.80 -11.30 -5.08
CA ILE A 168 -20.91 -11.81 -6.11
C ILE A 168 -19.46 -11.77 -5.63
N PHE A 169 -19.05 -10.66 -5.02
CA PHE A 169 -17.72 -10.55 -4.39
C PHE A 169 -17.50 -11.61 -3.33
N LYS A 170 -18.45 -11.79 -2.40
CA LYS A 170 -18.37 -12.82 -1.35
C LYS A 170 -18.27 -14.22 -1.95
N ASN A 171 -19.10 -14.53 -2.95
CA ASN A 171 -19.07 -15.84 -3.62
C ASN A 171 -17.72 -16.12 -4.27
N ILE A 172 -17.17 -15.18 -5.06
CA ILE A 172 -15.86 -15.36 -5.69
C ILE A 172 -14.77 -15.48 -4.62
N LEU A 173 -14.76 -14.57 -3.64
CA LEU A 173 -13.74 -14.51 -2.58
C LEU A 173 -13.63 -15.83 -1.79
N LEU A 174 -14.77 -16.41 -1.42
CA LEU A 174 -14.85 -17.59 -0.56
C LEU A 174 -14.80 -18.91 -1.34
N ASP A 175 -15.04 -18.91 -2.65
CA ASP A 175 -14.92 -20.09 -3.50
C ASP A 175 -13.44 -20.53 -3.64
N GLY A 176 -13.12 -21.68 -3.05
CA GLY A 176 -11.78 -22.28 -3.13
C GLY A 176 -11.35 -22.67 -4.55
N ALA A 177 -12.30 -22.92 -5.45
CA ALA A 177 -12.06 -23.29 -6.84
C ALA A 177 -12.00 -22.09 -7.80
N ALA A 178 -12.42 -20.90 -7.35
CA ALA A 178 -12.34 -19.70 -8.16
C ALA A 178 -10.90 -19.28 -8.47
N ASN A 179 -10.73 -18.54 -9.56
CA ASN A 179 -9.43 -18.05 -9.99
C ASN A 179 -8.77 -17.19 -8.89
N ILE A 180 -7.52 -17.51 -8.53
CA ILE A 180 -6.85 -16.87 -7.38
C ILE A 180 -6.66 -15.36 -7.55
N GLN A 181 -6.41 -14.87 -8.76
CA GLN A 181 -6.28 -13.44 -9.02
C GLN A 181 -7.62 -12.72 -8.86
N ALA A 182 -8.72 -13.32 -9.35
CA ALA A 182 -10.06 -12.79 -9.13
C ALA A 182 -10.40 -12.73 -7.64
N ARG A 183 -10.04 -13.75 -6.86
CA ARG A 183 -10.20 -13.76 -5.40
C ARG A 183 -9.41 -12.64 -4.72
N GLN A 184 -8.15 -12.46 -5.12
CA GLN A 184 -7.28 -11.38 -4.60
C GLN A 184 -7.87 -10.00 -4.88
N ALA A 185 -8.40 -9.78 -6.09
CA ALA A 185 -9.04 -8.52 -6.48
C ALA A 185 -10.38 -8.32 -5.75
N CYS A 186 -11.17 -9.38 -5.56
CA CYS A 186 -12.40 -9.32 -4.77
C CYS A 186 -12.12 -9.03 -3.30
N ALA A 187 -11.00 -9.50 -2.74
CA ALA A 187 -10.64 -9.22 -1.35
C ALA A 187 -10.48 -7.71 -1.11
N THR A 188 -9.64 -7.04 -1.91
CA THR A 188 -9.42 -5.59 -1.79
C THR A 188 -10.65 -4.80 -2.18
N SER A 189 -11.35 -5.22 -3.25
CA SER A 189 -12.50 -4.48 -3.76
C SER A 189 -13.70 -4.55 -2.82
N LEU A 190 -13.95 -5.72 -2.22
CA LEU A 190 -15.00 -5.87 -1.22
C LEU A 190 -14.72 -4.99 0.00
N GLY A 191 -13.47 -4.91 0.46
CA GLY A 191 -13.10 -4.09 1.61
C GLY A 191 -13.37 -2.61 1.36
N LEU A 192 -12.90 -2.08 0.22
CA LEU A 192 -13.10 -0.68 -0.11
C LEU A 192 -14.58 -0.35 -0.39
N CYS A 193 -15.30 -1.17 -1.16
CA CYS A 193 -16.72 -0.92 -1.40
C CYS A 193 -17.53 -0.99 -0.10
N THR A 194 -17.19 -1.88 0.84
CA THR A 194 -17.85 -1.93 2.15
C THR A 194 -17.57 -0.65 2.95
N LEU A 195 -16.34 -0.12 2.94
CA LEU A 195 -16.03 1.16 3.59
C LEU A 195 -16.85 2.32 3.02
N VAL A 196 -17.07 2.35 1.71
CA VAL A 196 -17.68 3.48 1.00
C VAL A 196 -19.21 3.43 1.03
N ALA A 197 -19.79 2.24 0.86
CA ALA A 197 -21.19 2.08 0.47
C ALA A 197 -22.02 1.20 1.42
N GLU A 198 -21.41 0.63 2.48
CA GLU A 198 -22.18 -0.11 3.48
C GLU A 198 -22.58 0.80 4.64
N ASP A 199 -23.88 0.87 4.92
CA ASP A 199 -24.43 1.68 6.03
C ASP A 199 -24.79 0.81 7.26
N ASP A 200 -25.06 -0.49 7.07
CA ASP A 200 -25.36 -1.40 8.19
C ASP A 200 -24.07 -2.00 8.78
N ILE A 201 -23.78 -1.61 10.01
CA ILE A 201 -22.62 -2.07 10.78
C ILE A 201 -22.58 -3.61 10.96
N LEU A 202 -23.73 -4.29 11.02
CA LEU A 202 -23.78 -5.75 11.12
C LEU A 202 -23.28 -6.40 9.82
N ASP A 203 -23.60 -5.77 8.69
CA ASP A 203 -23.17 -6.20 7.37
C ASP A 203 -21.68 -5.92 7.11
N VAL A 204 -21.13 -4.86 7.73
CA VAL A 204 -19.69 -4.63 7.83
C VAL A 204 -19.04 -5.77 8.61
N TYR A 205 -19.56 -6.14 9.78
CA TYR A 205 -19.01 -7.23 10.60
C TYR A 205 -19.06 -8.58 9.88
N ALA A 206 -20.17 -8.92 9.22
CA ALA A 206 -20.28 -10.14 8.41
C ALA A 206 -19.27 -10.18 7.25
N THR A 207 -18.87 -9.01 6.73
CA THR A 207 -17.81 -8.90 5.72
C THR A 207 -16.43 -9.07 6.33
N MET A 208 -16.19 -8.51 7.52
CA MET A 208 -14.97 -8.75 8.28
C MET A 208 -14.76 -10.23 8.61
N GLU A 209 -15.80 -10.94 9.04
CA GLU A 209 -15.74 -12.40 9.30
C GLU A 209 -15.33 -13.18 8.04
N SER A 210 -15.77 -12.73 6.86
CA SER A 210 -15.38 -13.34 5.59
C SER A 210 -13.87 -13.20 5.36
N PHE A 211 -13.29 -12.03 5.64
CA PHE A 211 -11.83 -11.83 5.58
C PHE A 211 -11.08 -12.61 6.65
N GLU A 212 -11.57 -12.65 7.88
CA GLU A 212 -11.00 -13.43 8.98
C GLU A 212 -10.89 -14.90 8.61
N SER A 213 -11.94 -15.48 8.02
CA SER A 213 -11.96 -16.88 7.59
C SER A 213 -10.85 -17.25 6.59
N LEU A 214 -10.28 -16.25 5.90
CA LEU A 214 -9.17 -16.40 4.97
C LEU A 214 -7.84 -16.23 5.68
N PHE A 215 -7.55 -15.04 6.24
CA PHE A 215 -6.21 -14.76 6.76
C PHE A 215 -5.87 -15.56 8.03
N MET A 216 -6.87 -16.00 8.81
CA MET A 216 -6.64 -16.87 9.96
C MET A 216 -6.05 -18.23 9.57
N ARG A 217 -6.19 -18.65 8.30
CA ARG A 217 -5.53 -19.86 7.77
C ARG A 217 -4.02 -19.68 7.61
N SER A 218 -3.50 -18.46 7.72
CA SER A 218 -2.06 -18.17 7.81
C SER A 218 -1.54 -18.19 9.25
N TYR A 219 -2.42 -18.26 10.25
CA TYR A 219 -1.97 -18.37 11.65
C TYR A 219 -1.30 -19.72 11.91
N VAL A 220 -0.42 -19.72 12.92
CA VAL A 220 0.18 -20.94 13.44
C VAL A 220 -0.96 -21.82 13.98
N LYS A 221 -0.93 -23.10 13.63
CA LYS A 221 -1.92 -24.07 14.08
C LYS A 221 -1.71 -24.41 15.56
N GLU A 222 -2.70 -25.03 16.19
CA GLU A 222 -2.64 -25.42 17.60
C GLU A 222 -1.50 -26.40 17.90
N ASP A 223 -1.08 -27.19 16.92
CA ASP A 223 0.08 -28.09 17.00
C ASP A 223 1.45 -27.38 16.87
N GLY A 224 1.46 -26.04 16.76
CA GLY A 224 2.65 -25.22 16.59
C GLY A 224 3.21 -25.21 15.16
N SER A 225 2.64 -25.97 14.24
CA SER A 225 3.08 -26.01 12.85
C SER A 225 2.62 -24.77 12.07
N ARG A 226 3.47 -24.33 11.14
CA ARG A 226 3.17 -23.20 10.24
C ARG A 226 2.51 -23.70 8.95
N PRO A 227 1.42 -23.08 8.49
CA PRO A 227 0.84 -23.38 7.20
C PRO A 227 1.84 -23.11 6.06
N SER A 228 2.12 -24.12 5.24
CA SER A 228 2.87 -23.94 3.99
C SER A 228 1.92 -23.50 2.88
N LEU A 229 1.85 -22.18 2.65
CA LEU A 229 1.00 -21.57 1.63
C LEU A 229 1.82 -21.17 0.41
N ASN A 230 1.25 -21.35 -0.79
CA ASN A 230 1.88 -20.83 -2.00
C ASN A 230 1.81 -19.29 -2.02
N PRO A 231 2.70 -18.60 -2.78
CA PRO A 231 2.74 -17.13 -2.80
C PRO A 231 1.43 -16.44 -3.18
N GLN A 232 0.63 -17.05 -4.07
CA GLN A 232 -0.65 -16.47 -4.51
C GLN A 232 -1.72 -16.55 -3.42
N THR A 233 -1.75 -17.64 -2.66
CA THR A 233 -2.62 -17.78 -1.49
C THR A 233 -2.18 -16.84 -0.36
N THR A 234 -0.86 -16.70 -0.14
CA THR A 234 -0.34 -15.72 0.82
C THR A 234 -0.78 -14.30 0.46
N LEU A 235 -0.69 -13.90 -0.81
CA LEU A 235 -1.17 -12.61 -1.29
C LEU A 235 -2.68 -12.42 -1.06
N LEU A 236 -3.50 -13.44 -1.30
CA LEU A 236 -4.94 -13.38 -0.99
C LEU A 236 -5.17 -13.12 0.50
N HIS A 237 -4.46 -13.83 1.38
CA HIS A 237 -4.58 -13.64 2.82
C HIS A 237 -4.04 -12.27 3.27
N THR A 238 -2.98 -11.76 2.63
CA THR A 238 -2.47 -10.39 2.87
C THR A 238 -3.53 -9.35 2.51
N ASN A 239 -4.17 -9.47 1.34
CA ASN A 239 -5.23 -8.57 0.90
C ASN A 239 -6.45 -8.63 1.83
N ALA A 240 -6.82 -9.83 2.29
CA ALA A 240 -7.90 -10.00 3.27
C ALA A 240 -7.56 -9.33 4.61
N LEU A 241 -6.33 -9.47 5.11
CA LEU A 241 -5.88 -8.82 6.34
C LEU A 241 -5.92 -7.29 6.22
N LEU A 242 -5.42 -6.73 5.11
CA LEU A 242 -5.44 -5.28 4.87
C LEU A 242 -6.85 -4.72 4.68
N SER A 243 -7.76 -5.51 4.09
CA SER A 243 -9.17 -5.14 3.91
C SER A 243 -9.94 -5.21 5.22
N TRP A 244 -9.64 -6.21 6.05
CA TRP A 244 -10.15 -6.31 7.40
C TRP A 244 -9.64 -5.16 8.28
N ALA A 245 -8.36 -4.82 8.19
CA ALA A 245 -7.77 -3.67 8.86
C ALA A 245 -8.38 -2.33 8.39
N LEU A 246 -8.75 -2.24 7.11
CA LEU A 246 -9.49 -1.08 6.60
C LEU A 246 -10.87 -0.96 7.27
N LEU A 247 -11.63 -2.05 7.40
CA LEU A 247 -12.95 -2.01 8.04
C LEU A 247 -12.88 -1.79 9.56
N LEU A 248 -11.76 -2.13 10.20
CA LEU A 248 -11.54 -1.78 11.59
C LEU A 248 -11.52 -0.28 11.86
N THR A 249 -11.18 0.56 10.87
CA THR A 249 -11.10 2.02 11.07
C THR A 249 -12.45 2.67 11.33
N ILE A 250 -13.55 1.98 10.97
CA ILE A 250 -14.93 2.44 11.16
C ILE A 250 -15.68 1.62 12.23
N CYS A 251 -14.99 0.72 12.94
CA CYS A 251 -15.60 -0.10 13.98
C CYS A 251 -15.83 0.67 15.29
N THR A 252 -16.83 0.24 16.05
CA THR A 252 -17.09 0.75 17.40
C THR A 252 -16.03 0.27 18.39
N GLY A 253 -15.79 1.02 19.47
CA GLY A 253 -14.81 0.65 20.50
C GLY A 253 -15.06 -0.74 21.12
N SER A 254 -16.33 -1.16 21.28
CA SER A 254 -16.66 -2.51 21.76
C SER A 254 -16.23 -3.61 20.80
N GLN A 255 -16.41 -3.38 19.49
CA GLN A 255 -15.98 -4.34 18.48
C GLN A 255 -14.45 -4.39 18.39
N VAL A 256 -13.78 -3.23 18.44
CA VAL A 256 -12.32 -3.16 18.51
C VAL A 256 -11.82 -3.95 19.73
N LYS A 257 -12.46 -3.81 20.91
CA LYS A 257 -12.10 -4.59 22.11
C LYS A 257 -12.16 -6.09 21.86
N ALA A 258 -13.28 -6.57 21.31
CA ALA A 258 -13.48 -7.99 21.02
C ALA A 258 -12.44 -8.53 20.01
N VAL A 259 -12.20 -7.77 18.94
CA VAL A 259 -11.21 -8.12 17.91
C VAL A 259 -9.80 -8.13 18.48
N THR A 260 -9.40 -7.12 19.24
CA THR A 260 -8.07 -7.02 19.84
C THR A 260 -7.80 -8.23 20.72
N HIS A 261 -8.73 -8.59 21.60
CA HIS A 261 -8.61 -9.77 22.46
C HIS A 261 -8.48 -11.08 21.64
N LYS A 262 -9.22 -11.20 20.55
CA LYS A 262 -9.20 -12.39 19.68
C LYS A 262 -7.92 -12.53 18.87
N HIS A 263 -7.39 -11.42 18.34
CA HIS A 263 -6.37 -11.43 17.29
C HIS A 263 -4.98 -11.05 17.76
N LEU A 264 -4.84 -10.17 18.76
CA LEU A 264 -3.54 -9.66 19.18
C LEU A 264 -2.59 -10.76 19.72
N PRO A 265 -3.06 -11.83 20.40
CA PRO A 265 -2.18 -12.96 20.76
C PRO A 265 -1.65 -13.77 19.56
N LYS A 266 -2.30 -13.67 18.39
CA LYS A 266 -2.02 -14.52 17.21
C LYS A 266 -1.29 -13.76 16.09
N LEU A 267 -1.64 -12.49 15.87
CA LEU A 267 -1.07 -11.63 14.83
C LEU A 267 0.46 -11.53 14.86
N PRO A 268 1.14 -11.41 16.02
CA PRO A 268 2.61 -11.37 16.10
C PRO A 268 3.30 -12.59 15.48
N ARG A 269 2.61 -13.72 15.33
CA ARG A 269 3.16 -14.91 14.65
C ARG A 269 3.26 -14.72 13.13
N LEU A 270 2.44 -13.86 12.53
CA LEU A 270 2.54 -13.53 11.10
C LEU A 270 3.79 -12.71 10.76
N LEU A 271 4.41 -12.07 11.76
CA LEU A 271 5.70 -11.37 11.62
C LEU A 271 6.85 -12.33 11.26
N GLU A 272 6.65 -13.64 11.42
CA GLU A 272 7.63 -14.67 11.10
C GLU A 272 7.35 -15.35 9.74
N ASN A 273 6.36 -14.87 8.98
CA ASN A 273 6.03 -15.39 7.64
C ASN A 273 7.19 -15.14 6.67
N ASP A 274 7.35 -15.96 5.62
CA ASP A 274 8.42 -15.80 4.64
C ASP A 274 8.18 -14.62 3.67
N ASP A 275 6.91 -14.31 3.38
CA ASP A 275 6.50 -13.22 2.51
C ASP A 275 6.63 -11.85 3.22
N VAL A 276 7.33 -10.92 2.57
CA VAL A 276 7.56 -9.58 3.14
C VAL A 276 6.31 -8.74 3.23
N ASN A 277 5.38 -8.87 2.29
CA ASN A 277 4.15 -8.08 2.29
C ASN A 277 3.19 -8.58 3.37
N MET A 278 3.13 -9.90 3.62
CA MET A 278 2.40 -10.45 4.77
C MET A 278 2.95 -9.93 6.11
N ARG A 279 4.29 -9.92 6.29
CA ARG A 279 4.89 -9.36 7.50
C ARG A 279 4.56 -7.88 7.67
N ILE A 280 4.71 -7.08 6.61
CA ILE A 280 4.38 -5.64 6.61
C ILE A 280 2.91 -5.44 6.97
N ALA A 281 1.98 -6.13 6.31
CA ALA A 281 0.55 -6.02 6.58
C ALA A 281 0.22 -6.38 8.03
N ALA A 282 0.83 -7.44 8.58
CA ALA A 282 0.67 -7.81 9.97
C ALA A 282 1.20 -6.73 10.93
N GLY A 283 2.39 -6.17 10.67
CA GLY A 283 2.96 -5.09 11.48
C GLY A 283 2.10 -3.83 11.48
N GLU A 284 1.66 -3.37 10.32
CA GLU A 284 0.77 -2.20 10.19
C GLU A 284 -0.58 -2.45 10.86
N THR A 285 -1.12 -3.67 10.76
CA THR A 285 -2.37 -4.05 11.44
C THR A 285 -2.20 -4.08 12.96
N ILE A 286 -1.06 -4.55 13.47
CA ILE A 286 -0.74 -4.49 14.91
C ILE A 286 -0.67 -3.04 15.37
N ALA A 287 0.03 -2.16 14.64
CA ALA A 287 0.11 -0.75 14.98
C ALA A 287 -1.27 -0.07 15.00
N LEU A 288 -2.12 -0.37 14.01
CA LEU A 288 -3.51 0.09 13.97
C LEU A 288 -4.31 -0.39 15.19
N LEU A 289 -4.18 -1.67 15.57
CA LEU A 289 -4.87 -2.20 16.75
C LEU A 289 -4.39 -1.53 18.04
N PHE A 290 -3.08 -1.29 18.20
CA PHE A 290 -2.54 -0.56 19.35
C PHE A 290 -3.04 0.89 19.40
N GLU A 291 -3.19 1.55 18.25
CA GLU A 291 -3.78 2.89 18.16
C GLU A 291 -5.27 2.89 18.56
N LEU A 292 -6.07 1.97 18.00
CA LEU A 292 -7.50 1.87 18.31
C LEU A 292 -7.76 1.35 19.74
N ALA A 293 -6.83 0.61 20.32
CA ALA A 293 -6.91 0.04 21.67
C ALA A 293 -6.31 0.93 22.77
N ARG A 294 -5.98 2.19 22.45
CA ARG A 294 -5.23 3.07 23.36
C ARG A 294 -5.90 3.26 24.73
N ASP A 295 -7.22 3.30 24.75
CA ASP A 295 -8.06 3.51 25.95
C ASP A 295 -8.53 2.20 26.60
N MET A 296 -8.02 1.06 26.14
CA MET A 296 -8.36 -0.27 26.65
C MET A 296 -7.27 -0.80 27.60
N ASP A 297 -7.56 -1.94 28.25
CA ASP A 297 -6.63 -2.63 29.13
C ASP A 297 -5.30 -2.90 28.39
N PRO A 298 -4.14 -2.63 29.02
CA PRO A 298 -2.84 -2.84 28.37
C PRO A 298 -2.65 -4.28 27.90
N TYR A 299 -1.98 -4.45 26.77
CA TYR A 299 -1.59 -5.76 26.30
C TYR A 299 -0.37 -6.25 27.08
N ASP A 300 -0.53 -7.27 27.92
CA ASP A 300 0.50 -7.75 28.85
C ASP A 300 1.75 -8.30 28.13
N ASP A 301 1.59 -8.96 26.98
CA ASP A 301 2.69 -9.61 26.22
C ASP A 301 3.35 -8.70 25.17
N TRP A 302 3.53 -7.41 25.47
CA TRP A 302 4.06 -6.44 24.51
C TRP A 302 5.60 -6.47 24.36
N GLU A 303 6.36 -6.85 25.39
CA GLU A 303 7.84 -6.87 25.32
C GLU A 303 8.36 -7.88 24.28
N PRO A 304 7.89 -9.16 24.23
CA PRO A 304 8.34 -10.11 23.21
C PRO A 304 7.90 -9.70 21.79
N LEU A 305 6.85 -8.89 21.68
CA LEU A 305 6.45 -8.29 20.41
C LEU A 305 7.46 -7.23 19.97
N CYS A 306 7.88 -6.32 20.87
CA CYS A 306 8.90 -5.32 20.56
C CYS A 306 10.22 -5.93 20.10
N ASP A 307 10.67 -7.02 20.72
CA ASP A 307 11.87 -7.75 20.27
C ASP A 307 11.76 -8.21 18.81
N LYS A 308 10.60 -8.76 18.41
CA LYS A 308 10.35 -9.18 17.03
C LYS A 308 10.30 -8.00 16.07
N LEU A 309 9.62 -6.92 16.45
CA LEU A 309 9.52 -5.71 15.66
C LEU A 309 10.89 -5.06 15.44
N ASN A 310 11.71 -4.99 16.50
CA ASN A 310 13.08 -4.50 16.43
C ASN A 310 13.96 -5.36 15.52
N SER A 311 13.87 -6.69 15.62
CA SER A 311 14.57 -7.61 14.71
C SER A 311 14.26 -7.33 13.24
N LEU A 312 12.99 -7.06 12.91
CA LEU A 312 12.54 -6.72 11.55
C LEU A 312 12.95 -5.30 11.13
N ALA A 313 12.98 -4.35 12.06
CA ALA A 313 13.44 -2.98 11.85
C ALA A 313 14.95 -2.90 11.57
N THR A 314 15.73 -3.85 12.10
CA THR A 314 17.18 -3.98 11.89
C THR A 314 17.57 -5.13 10.94
N ASP A 315 16.63 -5.68 10.16
CA ASP A 315 16.84 -6.90 9.35
C ASP A 315 18.12 -6.82 8.47
N CYS A 316 19.05 -7.73 8.79
CA CYS A 316 20.34 -7.88 8.14
C CYS A 316 20.45 -9.17 7.30
N ASN A 317 19.36 -9.92 7.13
CA ASN A 317 19.36 -11.22 6.46
C ASN A 317 19.86 -11.11 5.01
N LYS A 318 20.99 -11.77 4.70
CA LYS A 318 21.64 -11.70 3.39
C LYS A 318 20.82 -12.36 2.28
N HIS A 319 19.94 -13.30 2.62
CA HIS A 319 19.11 -14.04 1.65
C HIS A 319 17.84 -13.28 1.22
N ARG A 320 17.55 -12.12 1.82
CA ARG A 320 16.43 -11.27 1.43
C ARG A 320 16.87 -10.20 0.42
N ALA A 321 16.01 -9.91 -0.56
CA ALA A 321 16.25 -8.88 -1.56
C ALA A 321 16.53 -7.51 -0.91
N LYS A 322 17.41 -6.71 -1.51
CA LYS A 322 17.83 -5.40 -0.98
C LYS A 322 16.65 -4.42 -0.88
N THR A 323 15.79 -4.40 -1.89
CA THR A 323 14.56 -3.58 -1.93
C THR A 323 13.61 -3.95 -0.80
N ASP A 324 13.39 -5.24 -0.58
CA ASP A 324 12.47 -5.76 0.42
C ASP A 324 12.96 -5.45 1.83
N LYS A 325 14.26 -5.62 2.09
CA LYS A 325 14.87 -5.21 3.36
C LYS A 325 14.71 -3.73 3.62
N ARG A 326 14.93 -2.88 2.61
CA ARG A 326 14.78 -1.42 2.76
C ARG A 326 13.34 -1.06 3.11
N LYS A 327 12.37 -1.62 2.40
CA LYS A 327 10.93 -1.41 2.65
C LYS A 327 10.54 -1.89 4.04
N GLN A 328 10.90 -3.13 4.37
CA GLN A 328 10.61 -3.74 5.67
C GLN A 328 11.19 -2.91 6.82
N ARG A 329 12.50 -2.60 6.79
CA ARG A 329 13.13 -1.81 7.87
C ARG A 329 12.49 -0.45 8.04
N SER A 330 12.07 0.20 6.95
CA SER A 330 11.35 1.47 7.04
C SER A 330 10.05 1.31 7.80
N VAL A 331 9.18 0.39 7.35
CA VAL A 331 7.88 0.16 7.98
C VAL A 331 8.02 -0.27 9.43
N PHE A 332 8.92 -1.21 9.73
CA PHE A 332 9.03 -1.77 11.08
C PHE A 332 9.66 -0.81 12.09
N ARG A 333 10.42 0.21 11.66
CA ARG A 333 10.78 1.31 12.56
C ARG A 333 9.56 2.12 12.98
N ASP A 334 8.67 2.42 12.03
CA ASP A 334 7.44 3.17 12.31
C ASP A 334 6.48 2.35 13.19
N VAL A 335 6.33 1.05 12.89
CA VAL A 335 5.50 0.12 13.69
C VAL A 335 6.06 -0.07 15.11
N LEU A 336 7.38 -0.24 15.26
CA LEU A 336 8.01 -0.38 16.58
C LEU A 336 7.74 0.87 17.42
N LYS A 337 7.94 2.06 16.84
CA LYS A 337 7.65 3.34 17.51
C LYS A 337 6.18 3.47 17.90
N ALA A 338 5.26 3.02 17.05
CA ALA A 338 3.84 3.04 17.35
C ALA A 338 3.47 2.14 18.54
N VAL A 339 4.12 0.98 18.67
CA VAL A 339 3.87 0.03 19.76
C VAL A 339 4.53 0.49 21.07
N GLU A 340 5.77 0.96 21.03
CA GLU A 340 6.53 1.37 22.22
C GLU A 340 6.15 2.78 22.73
N GLU A 341 6.06 3.75 21.83
CA GLU A 341 5.93 5.17 22.18
C GLU A 341 4.52 5.72 21.94
N ARG A 342 3.61 4.91 21.37
CA ARG A 342 2.27 5.33 20.93
C ARG A 342 2.30 6.49 19.93
N ASP A 343 3.40 6.60 19.17
CA ASP A 343 3.63 7.70 18.24
C ASP A 343 3.41 7.30 16.77
N PHE A 344 3.12 8.29 15.93
CA PHE A 344 3.03 8.14 14.48
C PHE A 344 3.91 9.19 13.80
N GLN A 345 4.77 8.76 12.88
CA GLN A 345 5.56 9.70 12.10
C GLN A 345 4.69 10.43 11.07
N THR A 346 4.28 11.66 11.39
CA THR A 346 3.39 12.46 10.54
C THR A 346 3.93 12.61 9.11
N GLU A 347 3.10 12.27 8.14
CA GLU A 347 3.37 12.47 6.71
C GLU A 347 2.53 13.66 6.20
N THR A 348 3.07 14.45 5.26
CA THR A 348 2.33 15.57 4.66
C THR A 348 2.19 15.35 3.16
N ILE A 349 0.94 15.21 2.69
CA ILE A 349 0.59 15.15 1.28
C ILE A 349 0.23 16.57 0.83
N ARG A 350 0.93 17.08 -0.19
CA ARG A 350 0.65 18.39 -0.80
C ARG A 350 -0.03 18.20 -2.14
N PHE A 351 -1.14 18.89 -2.35
CA PHE A 351 -1.90 18.85 -3.59
C PHE A 351 -2.43 20.26 -3.88
N SER A 352 -2.20 20.76 -5.09
CA SER A 352 -2.53 22.15 -5.44
C SER A 352 -1.95 23.15 -4.42
N THR A 353 -2.80 23.98 -3.81
CA THR A 353 -2.49 24.95 -2.75
C THR A 353 -2.71 24.40 -1.34
N GLU A 354 -3.25 23.19 -1.21
CA GLU A 354 -3.65 22.56 0.03
C GLU A 354 -2.64 21.50 0.51
N ARG A 355 -2.79 21.10 1.76
CA ARG A 355 -1.99 20.04 2.39
C ARG A 355 -2.87 19.21 3.32
N MET A 356 -2.73 17.90 3.22
CA MET A 356 -3.31 16.94 4.16
C MET A 356 -2.18 16.32 4.98
N THR A 357 -2.40 16.19 6.28
CA THR A 357 -1.52 15.43 7.17
C THR A 357 -2.07 14.03 7.37
N ILE A 358 -1.20 13.03 7.27
CA ILE A 358 -1.47 11.68 7.77
C ILE A 358 -0.72 11.59 9.09
N ASP A 359 -1.47 11.48 10.18
CA ASP A 359 -1.00 11.60 11.57
C ASP A 359 -1.42 10.40 12.44
N SER A 360 -2.01 9.38 11.83
CA SER A 360 -2.55 8.20 12.49
C SER A 360 -2.52 6.99 11.56
N TRP A 361 -2.46 5.79 12.14
CA TRP A 361 -2.56 4.52 11.40
C TRP A 361 -3.93 4.33 10.77
N VAL A 362 -5.00 4.81 11.43
CA VAL A 362 -6.35 4.87 10.85
C VAL A 362 -6.35 5.67 9.54
N ARG A 363 -5.80 6.89 9.55
CA ARG A 363 -5.77 7.75 8.38
C ARG A 363 -4.83 7.21 7.31
N LYS A 364 -3.69 6.62 7.69
CA LYS A 364 -2.75 5.97 6.78
C LYS A 364 -3.40 4.79 6.04
N ARG A 365 -4.04 3.86 6.77
CA ARG A 365 -4.70 2.68 6.19
C ARG A 365 -5.80 3.08 5.21
N THR A 366 -6.60 4.07 5.59
CA THR A 366 -7.67 4.63 4.75
C THR A 366 -7.09 5.27 3.48
N TYR A 367 -6.08 6.12 3.61
CA TYR A 367 -5.39 6.74 2.47
C TYR A 367 -4.78 5.73 1.50
N ASP A 368 -4.07 4.73 2.03
CA ASP A 368 -3.44 3.70 1.20
C ASP A 368 -4.48 2.89 0.42
N ALA A 369 -5.65 2.61 1.02
CA ALA A 369 -6.75 1.93 0.34
C ALA A 369 -7.31 2.74 -0.83
N PHE A 370 -7.60 4.04 -0.65
CA PHE A 370 -8.04 4.88 -1.77
C PHE A 370 -6.95 5.03 -2.84
N ARG A 371 -5.71 5.23 -2.42
CA ARG A 371 -4.56 5.39 -3.32
C ARG A 371 -4.31 4.14 -4.18
N GLU A 372 -4.62 2.94 -3.69
CA GLU A 372 -4.48 1.70 -4.45
C GLU A 372 -5.32 1.70 -5.74
N PHE A 373 -6.52 2.29 -5.70
CA PHE A 373 -7.44 2.32 -6.85
C PHE A 373 -7.36 3.61 -7.66
N VAL A 374 -7.26 4.76 -6.99
CA VAL A 374 -7.21 6.08 -7.65
C VAL A 374 -5.81 6.36 -8.23
N GLY A 375 -4.76 5.80 -7.62
CA GLY A 375 -3.40 5.88 -8.15
C GLY A 375 -2.91 7.32 -8.33
N SER A 376 -2.52 7.67 -9.56
CA SER A 376 -1.99 9.00 -9.89
C SER A 376 -3.03 10.12 -9.79
N GLY A 377 -4.33 9.80 -9.81
CA GLY A 377 -5.39 10.81 -9.65
C GLY A 377 -5.64 11.22 -8.20
N MET A 378 -4.96 10.60 -7.22
CA MET A 378 -5.26 10.84 -5.80
C MET A 378 -5.19 12.33 -5.41
N ASN A 379 -4.22 13.08 -5.93
CA ASN A 379 -4.13 14.52 -5.68
C ASN A 379 -5.33 15.31 -6.22
N TYR A 380 -5.86 14.93 -7.39
CA TYR A 380 -7.03 15.57 -7.97
C TYR A 380 -8.30 15.23 -7.18
N HIS A 381 -8.43 13.97 -6.76
CA HIS A 381 -9.54 13.55 -5.90
C HIS A 381 -9.50 14.22 -4.52
N LEU A 382 -8.34 14.36 -3.89
CA LEU A 382 -8.19 15.15 -2.66
C LEU A 382 -8.58 16.61 -2.85
N GLN A 383 -8.35 17.17 -4.05
CA GLN A 383 -8.69 18.56 -4.35
C GLN A 383 -10.19 18.77 -4.56
N ALA A 384 -10.87 17.85 -5.26
CA ALA A 384 -12.19 18.14 -5.83
C ALA A 384 -13.28 17.07 -5.61
N ASN A 385 -12.94 15.84 -5.22
CA ASN A 385 -13.96 14.80 -4.99
C ASN A 385 -14.53 15.00 -3.58
N GLU A 386 -15.80 15.41 -3.49
CA GLU A 386 -16.48 15.74 -2.23
C GLU A 386 -16.41 14.59 -1.22
N PHE A 387 -16.71 13.37 -1.67
CA PHE A 387 -16.64 12.19 -0.80
C PHE A 387 -15.24 11.95 -0.22
N ILE A 388 -14.18 11.96 -1.04
CA ILE A 388 -12.80 11.79 -0.56
C ILE A 388 -12.40 12.93 0.38
N ARG A 389 -12.87 14.17 0.11
CA ARG A 389 -12.61 15.30 0.99
C ARG A 389 -13.31 15.15 2.34
N ASP A 390 -14.52 14.61 2.37
CA ASP A 390 -15.25 14.33 3.61
C ASP A 390 -14.57 13.23 4.43
N VAL A 391 -14.17 12.13 3.77
CA VAL A 391 -13.40 11.04 4.41
C VAL A 391 -12.15 11.56 5.12
N PHE A 392 -11.44 12.51 4.50
CA PHE A 392 -10.24 13.11 5.08
C PHE A 392 -10.46 14.45 5.77
N GLN A 393 -11.72 14.87 5.98
CA GLN A 393 -12.11 16.11 6.66
C GLN A 393 -11.38 17.36 6.13
N LEU A 394 -11.29 17.47 4.80
CA LEU A 394 -10.62 18.59 4.11
C LEU A 394 -11.56 19.79 3.90
N GLY A 395 -12.85 19.65 4.22
CA GLY A 395 -13.88 20.64 3.91
C GLY A 395 -14.25 20.65 2.42
N PRO A 396 -15.12 21.58 1.98
CA PRO A 396 -15.58 21.62 0.59
C PRO A 396 -14.42 21.90 -0.39
N PRO A 397 -14.52 21.47 -1.67
CA PRO A 397 -13.55 21.79 -2.70
C PRO A 397 -13.27 23.30 -2.78
N MET A 398 -11.99 23.66 -2.77
CA MET A 398 -11.60 25.05 -2.95
C MET A 398 -11.78 25.47 -4.41
N LEU A 399 -12.78 26.29 -4.70
CA LEU A 399 -12.95 26.96 -5.99
C LEU A 399 -11.94 28.13 -6.08
N VAL A 400 -10.73 27.84 -6.53
CA VAL A 400 -9.70 28.87 -6.76
C VAL A 400 -9.61 29.11 -8.26
N ASP A 401 -10.00 30.29 -8.73
CA ASP A 401 -9.84 30.63 -10.14
C ASP A 401 -8.35 30.73 -10.53
N ALA A 402 -8.07 30.62 -11.83
CA ALA A 402 -6.70 30.60 -12.34
C ALA A 402 -5.93 31.90 -12.03
N ALA A 403 -6.63 33.03 -11.88
CA ALA A 403 -6.03 34.32 -11.54
C ALA A 403 -5.58 34.36 -10.07
N THR A 404 -6.39 33.82 -9.17
CA THR A 404 -6.14 33.70 -7.73
C THR A 404 -5.02 32.70 -7.48
N LEU A 405 -5.01 31.57 -8.20
CA LEU A 405 -3.89 30.61 -8.17
C LEU A 405 -2.58 31.23 -8.64
N LYS A 406 -2.60 32.10 -9.66
CA LYS A 406 -1.43 32.88 -10.09
C LYS A 406 -1.00 33.90 -9.02
N SER A 407 -1.95 34.56 -8.34
CA SER A 407 -1.65 35.53 -7.27
C SER A 407 -1.07 34.87 -6.01
N MET A 408 -1.47 33.63 -5.71
CA MET A 408 -0.93 32.83 -4.59
C MET A 408 0.49 32.31 -4.86
N LYS A 409 0.99 32.37 -6.10
CA LYS A 409 2.36 31.96 -6.41
C LYS A 409 3.35 32.95 -5.80
N ILE A 410 3.99 32.52 -4.73
CA ILE A 410 5.16 33.18 -4.15
C ILE A 410 6.16 33.50 -5.26
N SER A 411 6.57 34.77 -5.36
CA SER A 411 7.48 35.23 -6.41
C SER A 411 8.79 34.45 -6.39
N ARG A 412 9.47 34.35 -7.54
CA ARG A 412 10.78 33.66 -7.62
C ARG A 412 11.77 34.23 -6.61
N PHE A 413 11.76 35.55 -6.42
CA PHE A 413 12.63 36.25 -5.48
C PHE A 413 12.30 35.90 -4.03
N GLU A 414 11.03 35.94 -3.66
CA GLU A 414 10.58 35.62 -2.30
C GLU A 414 10.83 34.15 -1.95
N ARG A 415 10.59 33.23 -2.90
CA ARG A 415 10.94 31.81 -2.73
C ARG A 415 12.45 31.62 -2.56
N HIS A 416 13.26 32.36 -3.31
CA HIS A 416 14.71 32.32 -3.17
C HIS A 416 15.14 32.82 -1.78
N LEU A 417 14.57 33.93 -1.31
CA LEU A 417 14.87 34.50 0.01
C LEU A 417 14.45 33.56 1.14
N TYR A 418 13.26 32.97 1.06
CA TYR A 418 12.78 31.98 2.02
C TYR A 418 13.69 30.74 2.06
N ASN A 419 14.04 30.20 0.88
CA ASN A 419 14.94 29.05 0.79
C ASN A 419 16.36 29.37 1.30
N ALA A 420 16.87 30.58 1.03
CA ALA A 420 18.17 31.03 1.52
C ALA A 420 18.16 31.18 3.05
N ALA A 421 17.10 31.75 3.62
CA ALA A 421 16.90 31.85 5.06
C ALA A 421 16.82 30.47 5.71
N ALA A 422 16.00 29.56 5.16
CA ALA A 422 15.87 28.18 5.63
C ALA A 422 17.19 27.40 5.51
N PHE A 423 17.94 27.59 4.40
CA PHE A 423 19.27 27.00 4.23
C PHE A 423 20.26 27.52 5.27
N LYS A 424 20.33 28.84 5.47
CA LYS A 424 21.20 29.45 6.50
C LYS A 424 20.85 28.96 7.91
N ALA A 425 19.57 28.86 8.23
CA ALA A 425 19.09 28.33 9.51
C ALA A 425 19.50 26.85 9.69
N ARG A 426 19.30 25.99 8.69
CA ARG A 426 19.74 24.59 8.71
C ARG A 426 21.25 24.46 8.86
N THR A 427 22.03 25.26 8.12
CA THR A 427 23.49 25.26 8.22
C THR A 427 23.95 25.69 9.62
N LYS A 428 23.36 26.75 10.19
CA LYS A 428 23.68 27.20 11.55
C LYS A 428 23.32 26.14 12.60
N ALA A 429 22.18 25.47 12.45
CA ALA A 429 21.76 24.39 13.34
C ALA A 429 22.70 23.17 13.25
N ARG A 430 23.05 22.73 12.03
CA ARG A 430 23.97 21.60 11.81
C ARG A 430 25.40 21.89 12.27
N ASN A 431 25.90 23.12 12.09
CA ASN A 431 27.25 23.50 12.52
C ASN A 431 27.46 23.32 14.03
N LYS A 432 26.41 23.49 14.86
CA LYS A 432 26.48 23.22 16.31
C LYS A 432 26.77 21.76 16.65
N PHE A 433 26.45 20.83 15.74
CA PHE A 433 26.59 19.39 15.95
C PHE A 433 27.65 18.74 15.07
N ARG A 434 28.28 19.50 14.15
CA ARG A 434 29.27 18.99 13.20
C ARG A 434 30.59 18.62 13.84
N ASP A 435 30.94 19.28 14.94
CA ASP A 435 32.20 19.07 15.65
C ASP A 435 32.18 17.85 16.58
N LYS A 436 31.05 17.11 16.68
CA LYS A 436 30.92 15.91 17.52
C LYS A 436 31.85 14.75 17.15
N ARG A 437 32.46 14.77 15.97
CA ARG A 437 33.40 13.74 15.47
C ARG A 437 34.79 14.32 15.15
N VAL A 438 35.06 15.56 15.52
CA VAL A 438 36.40 16.13 15.38
C VAL A 438 37.24 15.53 16.49
N ASP A 439 38.27 14.78 16.14
CA ASP A 439 39.30 14.34 17.07
C ASP A 439 40.03 15.59 17.56
N VAL A 440 39.55 16.16 18.67
CA VAL A 440 40.26 17.26 19.34
C VAL A 440 41.43 16.60 20.05
N GLY A 441 42.51 16.35 19.30
CA GLY A 441 43.78 15.95 19.88
C GLY A 441 44.20 16.98 20.91
N GLU A 442 44.26 16.57 22.17
CA GLU A 442 44.97 17.31 23.22
C GLU A 442 46.43 17.42 22.77
N PHE A 443 46.83 18.63 22.39
CA PHE A 443 48.23 19.00 22.18
C PHE A 443 48.83 19.50 23.48
#